data_AF-A0A6B3NIF3-F1
#
_entry.id   AF-A0A6B3NIF3-F1
#
_cell.length_a   1.000
_cell.length_b   1.000
_cell.length_c   1.000
_cell.angle_alpha   90.00
_cell.angle_beta   90.00
_cell.angle_gamma   90.00
#
_symmetry.space_group_name_H-M   'P 1'
#
loop_
_entity.id
_entity.type
_entity.pdbx_description
1 polymer ?
#
loop_
_entity_poly.entity_id
_entity_poly.type
_entity_poly.pdbx_seq_one_letter_code
_entity_poly.pdbx_strand_id
1 'polypeptide(L)'
;MARREKHTSLRSRMIIALLVLTTLLLLLSGTLVHLLTEVWWFETVGFSSIFWTILIGKSLIWLGTFVLFALFLWWNLRLAIGTTPTDVEQLLLRHRSLRYRSFSFLEGRDLNTYVQSFSKYIGLVVIIFISLIAAGASVGNWETILKYLHASDFGNADPVYQQDIGFYIFQLPFYESLRNCFFALLVCALMISVPVYILKGSIYPGRSWKNLVSGQTKTHLSILLAAIVLLIAISFWLERYDLLYSQEGVVFGAGYTDVHARLLSLWIMSLGALALAALFIVSVWQNSTALPIYGIGLYLVALVIFRGVYPWFQQQFIVEPNELAKEKPYIANNIELTKQAYGLDTVQRLQYPAKTQLNQQVLQENQGTIDNIRLWDYRPLLSTYRQLQEIRLYYKFTGVDIDRYTLNGNYQQVMLSPRELSYEQVPQRARTWVNQRLKYTHGYGLGSDPVNWAHYQAIAMR
;
A
#
# COMPACT_ATOMS: atom_id res chain seq x y z
N MET A 1 -8.36 33.78 56.39
CA MET A 1 -8.80 32.89 55.30
C MET A 1 -7.77 31.79 55.11
N ALA A 2 -7.97 30.64 55.75
CA ALA A 2 -7.03 29.51 55.69
C ALA A 2 -7.36 28.61 54.48
N ARG A 3 -6.38 28.37 53.60
CA ARG A 3 -6.45 27.39 52.51
C ARG A 3 -6.59 25.99 53.12
N ARG A 4 -7.75 25.35 52.95
CA ARG A 4 -7.93 23.91 53.21
C ARG A 4 -7.18 23.12 52.14
N GLU A 5 -6.01 22.62 52.47
CA GLU A 5 -5.36 21.54 51.71
C GLU A 5 -6.19 20.27 51.87
N LYS A 6 -6.77 19.77 50.77
CA LYS A 6 -7.49 18.49 50.74
C LYS A 6 -6.49 17.35 50.88
N HIS A 7 -6.19 16.93 52.12
CA HIS A 7 -5.57 15.64 52.36
C HIS A 7 -6.54 14.52 51.96
N THR A 8 -6.30 13.91 50.80
CA THR A 8 -6.95 12.65 50.42
C THR A 8 -6.56 11.59 51.45
N SER A 9 -7.55 11.02 52.15
CA SER A 9 -7.30 10.03 53.19
C SER A 9 -6.72 8.74 52.57
N LEU A 10 -5.88 8.01 53.31
CA LEU A 10 -5.29 6.74 52.85
C LEU A 10 -6.34 5.76 52.29
N ARG A 11 -7.55 5.75 52.88
CA ARG A 11 -8.71 4.98 52.42
C ARG A 11 -9.18 5.38 51.02
N SER A 12 -9.21 6.67 50.68
CA SER A 12 -9.62 7.11 49.33
C SER A 12 -8.59 6.70 48.27
N ARG A 13 -7.29 6.74 48.61
CA ARG A 13 -6.23 6.26 47.71
C ARG A 13 -6.29 4.75 47.47
N MET A 14 -6.60 3.96 48.50
CA MET A 14 -6.80 2.51 48.37
C MET A 14 -8.03 2.17 47.53
N ILE A 15 -9.16 2.86 47.72
CA ILE A 15 -10.36 2.65 46.90
C ILE A 15 -10.09 3.00 45.44
N ILE A 16 -9.41 4.13 45.16
CA ILE A 16 -9.04 4.52 43.80
C ILE A 16 -8.09 3.49 43.18
N ALA A 17 -7.07 3.03 43.91
CA ALA A 17 -6.13 2.01 43.43
C ALA A 17 -6.84 0.69 43.10
N LEU A 18 -7.79 0.25 43.96
CA LEU A 18 -8.59 -0.95 43.73
C LEU A 18 -9.47 -0.79 42.48
N LEU A 19 -10.16 0.35 42.33
CA LEU A 19 -10.98 0.65 41.16
C LEU A 19 -10.17 0.65 39.86
N VAL A 20 -9.00 1.27 39.87
CA VAL A 20 -8.07 1.28 38.73
C VAL A 20 -7.59 -0.14 38.42
N LEU A 21 -7.18 -0.92 39.43
CA LEU A 21 -6.73 -2.30 39.25
C LEU A 21 -7.83 -3.18 38.66
N THR A 22 -9.04 -3.12 39.21
CA THR A 22 -10.19 -3.90 38.71
C THR A 22 -10.54 -3.51 37.29
N THR A 23 -10.52 -2.21 36.98
CA THR A 23 -10.79 -1.71 35.61
C THR A 23 -9.72 -2.19 34.64
N LEU A 24 -8.44 -2.13 35.03
CA LEU A 24 -7.33 -2.63 34.22
C LEU A 24 -7.44 -4.14 33.98
N LEU A 25 -7.80 -4.91 35.01
CA LEU A 25 -7.94 -6.36 34.92
C LEU A 25 -9.12 -6.76 34.04
N LEU A 26 -10.25 -6.04 34.11
CA LEU A 26 -11.38 -6.23 33.21
C LEU A 26 -11.02 -5.91 31.76
N LEU A 27 -10.32 -4.79 31.51
CA LEU A 27 -9.87 -4.39 30.18
C LEU A 27 -8.87 -5.39 29.57
N LEU A 28 -7.97 -5.94 30.40
CA LEU A 28 -6.94 -6.90 29.96
C LEU A 28 -7.39 -8.36 29.97
N SER A 29 -8.56 -8.67 30.53
CA SER A 29 -9.05 -10.05 30.68
C SER A 29 -9.09 -10.82 29.37
N GLY A 30 -9.64 -10.22 28.30
CA GLY A 30 -9.70 -10.83 26.98
C GLY A 30 -8.31 -11.10 26.39
N THR A 31 -7.36 -10.18 26.58
CA THR A 31 -5.97 -10.35 26.14
C THR A 31 -5.27 -11.45 26.92
N LEU A 32 -5.50 -11.55 28.23
CA LEU A 32 -4.93 -12.59 29.07
C LEU A 32 -5.47 -13.98 28.69
N VAL A 33 -6.78 -14.10 28.48
CA VAL A 33 -7.40 -15.37 28.03
C VAL A 33 -6.86 -15.77 26.66
N HIS A 34 -6.73 -14.82 25.73
CA HIS A 34 -6.13 -15.08 24.42
C HIS A 34 -4.68 -15.56 24.55
N LEU A 35 -3.84 -14.86 25.32
CA LEU A 35 -2.44 -15.26 25.53
C LEU A 35 -2.33 -16.64 26.16
N LEU A 36 -3.14 -16.94 27.17
CA LEU A 36 -3.15 -18.25 27.83
C LEU A 36 -3.55 -19.36 26.85
N THR A 37 -4.57 -19.10 26.02
CA THR A 37 -5.06 -20.05 25.01
C THR A 37 -3.99 -20.32 23.95
N GLU A 38 -3.29 -19.28 23.50
CA GLU A 38 -2.17 -19.40 22.56
C GLU A 38 -1.00 -20.20 23.17
N VAL A 39 -0.61 -19.91 24.41
CA VAL A 39 0.46 -20.66 25.10
C VAL A 39 0.13 -22.15 25.13
N TRP A 40 -1.07 -22.52 25.57
CA TRP A 40 -1.50 -23.92 25.62
C TRP A 40 -1.57 -24.56 24.24
N TRP A 41 -2.00 -23.82 23.22
CA TRP A 41 -2.03 -24.31 21.85
C TRP A 41 -0.61 -24.59 21.33
N PHE A 42 0.32 -23.63 21.46
CA PHE A 42 1.71 -23.80 21.01
C PHE A 42 2.44 -24.90 21.78
N GLU A 43 2.16 -25.10 23.07
CA GLU A 43 2.66 -26.24 23.84
C GLU A 43 2.14 -27.57 23.30
N THR A 44 0.85 -27.66 22.98
CA THR A 44 0.22 -28.89 22.46
C THR A 44 0.81 -29.32 21.11
N VAL A 45 1.16 -28.36 20.24
CA VAL A 45 1.76 -28.63 18.92
C VAL A 45 3.30 -28.76 19.00
N GLY A 46 3.91 -28.56 20.17
CA GLY A 46 5.37 -28.67 20.36
C GLY A 46 6.19 -27.47 19.86
N PHE A 47 5.55 -26.32 19.61
CA PHE A 47 6.18 -25.10 19.08
C PHE A 47 6.28 -23.96 20.13
N SER A 48 6.36 -24.30 21.42
CA SER A 48 6.45 -23.32 22.52
C SER A 48 7.59 -22.30 22.34
N SER A 49 8.75 -22.72 21.82
CA SER A 49 9.87 -21.81 21.52
C SER A 49 9.52 -20.72 20.49
N ILE A 50 8.69 -21.04 19.50
CA ILE A 50 8.24 -20.09 18.47
C ILE A 50 7.35 -19.03 19.11
N PHE A 51 6.41 -19.43 19.96
CA PHE A 51 5.54 -18.50 20.69
C PHE A 51 6.35 -17.48 21.48
N TRP A 52 7.31 -17.94 22.29
CA TRP A 52 8.15 -17.03 23.09
C TRP A 52 9.01 -16.11 22.22
N THR A 53 9.51 -16.61 21.10
CA THR A 53 10.28 -15.79 20.13
C THR A 53 9.41 -14.66 19.56
N ILE A 54 8.18 -14.99 19.14
CA ILE A 54 7.23 -14.00 18.60
C ILE A 54 6.85 -12.99 19.70
N LEU A 55 6.51 -13.46 20.90
CA LEU A 55 6.07 -12.60 22.00
C LEU A 55 7.18 -11.64 22.43
N ILE A 56 8.39 -12.16 22.68
CA ILE A 56 9.56 -11.35 23.07
C ILE A 56 9.90 -10.36 21.96
N GLY A 57 9.92 -10.80 20.70
CA GLY A 57 10.18 -9.92 19.56
C GLY A 57 9.18 -8.76 19.49
N LYS A 58 7.88 -9.06 19.56
CA LYS A 58 6.81 -8.04 19.58
C LYS A 58 6.96 -7.08 20.76
N SER A 59 7.24 -7.59 21.96
CA SER A 59 7.43 -6.78 23.16
C SER A 59 8.66 -5.86 23.07
N LEU A 60 9.79 -6.36 22.56
CA LEU A 60 11.00 -5.58 22.37
C LEU A 60 10.82 -4.47 21.34
N ILE A 61 10.17 -4.75 20.22
CA ILE A 61 9.87 -3.76 19.18
C ILE A 61 8.93 -2.69 19.72
N TRP A 62 7.87 -3.08 20.43
CA TRP A 62 6.94 -2.15 21.05
C TRP A 62 7.68 -1.24 22.04
N LEU A 63 8.47 -1.81 22.93
CA LEU A 63 9.21 -1.06 23.95
C LEU A 63 10.26 -0.14 23.32
N GLY A 64 11.02 -0.64 22.34
CA GLY A 64 12.04 0.13 21.62
C GLY A 64 11.44 1.33 20.90
N THR A 65 10.35 1.13 20.15
CA THR A 65 9.65 2.22 19.45
C THR A 65 9.03 3.21 20.43
N PHE A 66 8.41 2.73 21.52
CA PHE A 66 7.85 3.60 22.56
C PHE A 66 8.91 4.52 23.15
N VAL A 67 10.06 3.94 23.57
CA VAL A 67 11.16 4.70 24.17
C VAL A 67 11.76 5.68 23.17
N LEU A 68 11.99 5.25 21.92
CA LEU A 68 12.51 6.10 20.86
C LEU A 68 11.62 7.33 20.62
N PHE A 69 10.32 7.11 20.41
CA PHE A 69 9.36 8.19 20.18
C PHE A 69 9.23 9.09 21.41
N ALA A 70 9.08 8.51 22.60
CA ALA A 70 8.88 9.28 23.82
C ALA A 70 10.08 10.20 24.11
N LEU A 71 11.31 9.66 24.04
CA LEU A 71 12.53 10.43 24.30
C LEU A 71 12.77 11.49 23.23
N PHE A 72 12.65 11.13 21.94
CA PHE A 72 12.92 12.06 20.85
C PHE A 72 11.89 13.19 20.81
N LEU A 73 10.59 12.88 20.90
CA LEU A 73 9.54 13.90 20.88
C LEU A 73 9.59 14.80 22.12
N TRP A 74 9.94 14.24 23.29
CA TRP A 74 10.19 15.03 24.49
C TRP A 74 11.37 15.98 24.34
N TRP A 75 12.47 15.50 23.75
CA TRP A 75 13.63 16.33 23.45
C TRP A 75 13.27 17.45 22.46
N ASN A 76 12.56 17.11 21.38
CA ASN A 76 12.06 18.06 20.40
C ASN A 76 11.12 19.11 21.02
N LEU A 77 10.20 18.70 21.90
CA LEU A 77 9.32 19.64 22.62
C LEU A 77 10.13 20.57 23.52
N ARG A 78 11.15 20.06 24.22
CA ARG A 78 12.04 20.89 25.05
C ARG A 78 12.78 21.92 24.22
N LEU A 79 13.32 21.52 23.07
CA LEU A 79 13.96 22.45 22.14
C LEU A 79 12.96 23.50 21.64
N ALA A 80 11.77 23.09 21.19
CA ALA A 80 10.75 24.02 20.72
C ALA A 80 10.27 25.02 21.78
N ILE A 81 10.21 24.60 23.05
CA ILE A 81 9.88 25.51 24.15
C ILE A 81 11.06 26.44 24.46
N GLY A 82 12.30 25.97 24.36
CA GLY A 82 13.50 26.74 24.70
C GLY A 82 13.95 27.75 23.62
N THR A 83 13.67 27.49 22.34
CA THR A 83 14.07 28.35 21.20
C THR A 83 13.11 29.51 20.93
N THR A 84 12.06 29.67 21.74
CA THR A 84 11.12 30.79 21.59
C THR A 84 11.65 32.04 22.28
N PRO A 85 11.62 33.21 21.63
CA PRO A 85 12.19 34.45 22.16
C PRO A 85 11.56 34.83 23.50
N THR A 86 12.40 35.19 24.46
CA THR A 86 12.03 35.62 25.82
C THR A 86 11.26 36.94 25.79
N ASP A 87 10.46 37.25 26.82
CA ASP A 87 9.65 38.48 26.92
C ASP A 87 10.43 39.78 26.57
N VAL A 88 11.73 39.84 26.85
CA VAL A 88 12.60 41.00 26.54
C VAL A 88 12.92 41.12 25.04
N GLU A 89 13.18 40.01 24.36
CA GLU A 89 13.43 39.98 22.91
C GLU A 89 12.13 40.24 22.13
N GLN A 90 11.01 39.74 22.66
CA GLN A 90 9.68 40.09 22.17
C GLN A 90 9.38 41.59 22.33
N LEU A 91 9.79 42.25 23.42
CA LEU A 91 9.66 43.71 23.60
C LEU A 91 10.49 44.50 22.56
N LEU A 92 11.69 44.03 22.22
CA LEU A 92 12.53 44.64 21.18
C LEU A 92 11.95 44.45 19.77
N LEU A 93 11.39 43.27 19.47
CA LEU A 93 10.65 43.01 18.23
C LEU A 93 9.32 43.80 18.18
N ARG A 94 8.65 43.97 19.33
CA ARG A 94 7.41 44.73 19.53
C ARG A 94 7.54 46.21 19.23
N HIS A 95 8.69 46.83 19.47
CA HIS A 95 8.96 48.21 19.04
C HIS A 95 9.10 48.36 17.52
N ARG A 96 9.40 47.27 16.79
CA ARG A 96 9.58 47.27 15.32
C ARG A 96 8.30 46.94 14.55
N SER A 97 7.31 46.28 15.18
CA SER A 97 6.12 45.74 14.50
C SER A 97 4.81 46.09 15.22
N LEU A 98 4.46 47.36 15.35
CA LEU A 98 3.28 47.85 16.08
C LEU A 98 1.90 47.54 15.44
N ARG A 99 1.73 46.58 14.52
CA ARG A 99 0.44 46.48 13.78
C ARG A 99 -0.12 45.10 13.43
N TYR A 100 0.50 44.00 13.83
CA TYR A 100 -0.02 42.66 13.45
C TYR A 100 -0.10 41.74 14.66
N ARG A 101 -1.21 41.82 15.39
CA ARG A 101 -1.56 40.96 16.52
C ARG A 101 -2.75 40.09 16.10
N SER A 102 -2.51 38.79 15.91
CA SER A 102 -3.59 37.83 15.60
C SER A 102 -4.12 37.11 16.85
N PHE A 103 -3.39 37.10 17.97
CA PHE A 103 -3.82 36.44 19.22
C PHE A 103 -3.41 37.19 20.49
N SER A 104 -3.73 38.49 20.59
CA SER A 104 -3.50 39.30 21.80
C SER A 104 -4.43 39.01 22.98
N PHE A 105 -5.22 37.95 22.90
CA PHE A 105 -6.23 37.59 23.90
C PHE A 105 -5.63 36.90 25.15
N LEU A 106 -4.44 36.31 25.06
CA LEU A 106 -3.79 35.59 26.18
C LEU A 106 -2.70 36.41 26.90
N GLU A 107 -2.60 37.71 26.61
CA GLU A 107 -1.48 38.57 27.00
C GLU A 107 -1.66 39.24 28.38
N GLY A 108 -2.25 38.51 29.33
CA GLY A 108 -2.14 38.82 30.74
C GLY A 108 -0.86 38.18 31.29
N ARG A 109 -0.07 38.91 32.11
CA ARG A 109 1.14 38.36 32.76
C ARG A 109 0.87 37.04 33.50
N ASP A 110 -0.34 36.87 34.03
CA ASP A 110 -0.74 35.63 34.71
C ASP A 110 -1.05 34.49 33.72
N LEU A 111 -1.56 34.77 32.52
CA LEU A 111 -1.94 33.73 31.54
C LEU A 111 -0.72 33.08 30.86
N ASN A 112 0.39 33.80 30.68
CA ASN A 112 1.60 33.24 30.03
C ASN A 112 2.19 32.07 30.84
N THR A 113 2.21 32.17 32.19
CA THR A 113 2.67 31.09 33.07
C THR A 113 1.74 29.88 33.04
N TYR A 114 0.42 30.11 32.96
CA TYR A 114 -0.57 29.04 32.78
C TYR A 114 -0.45 28.38 31.40
N VAL A 115 -0.26 29.15 30.32
CA VAL A 115 -0.09 28.65 28.94
C VAL A 115 1.21 27.84 28.80
N GLN A 116 2.31 28.25 29.44
CA GLN A 116 3.57 27.48 29.44
C GLN A 116 3.46 26.16 30.21
N SER A 117 2.81 26.19 31.38
CA SER A 117 2.59 24.98 32.17
C SER A 117 1.62 24.02 31.45
N PHE A 118 0.53 24.55 30.92
CA PHE A 118 -0.50 23.82 30.18
C PHE A 118 0.07 23.18 28.90
N SER A 119 0.86 23.91 28.11
CA SER A 119 1.51 23.37 26.90
C SER A 119 2.55 22.29 27.23
N LYS A 120 3.26 22.39 28.35
CA LYS A 120 4.20 21.35 28.80
C LYS A 120 3.50 20.06 29.23
N TYR A 121 2.45 20.15 30.06
CA TYR A 121 1.73 18.98 30.55
C TYR A 121 0.90 18.32 29.45
N ILE A 122 0.18 19.10 28.64
CA ILE A 122 -0.56 18.56 27.49
C ILE A 122 0.41 18.01 26.45
N GLY A 123 1.51 18.71 26.17
CA GLY A 123 2.55 18.22 25.28
C GLY A 123 3.08 16.86 25.72
N LEU A 124 3.30 16.65 27.02
CA LEU A 124 3.74 15.35 27.55
C LEU A 124 2.66 14.26 27.37
N VAL A 125 1.39 14.57 27.65
CA VAL A 125 0.27 13.63 27.41
C VAL A 125 0.18 13.26 25.92
N VAL A 126 0.28 14.25 25.03
CA VAL A 126 0.27 14.04 23.57
C VAL A 126 1.47 13.19 23.13
N ILE A 127 2.66 13.44 23.67
CA ILE A 127 3.86 12.63 23.38
C ILE A 127 3.66 11.18 23.80
N ILE A 128 3.18 10.93 25.02
CA ILE A 128 2.90 9.56 25.49
C ILE A 128 1.88 8.90 24.57
N PHE A 129 0.80 9.60 24.23
CA PHE A 129 -0.26 9.08 23.37
C PHE A 129 0.25 8.72 21.97
N ILE A 130 0.99 9.62 21.32
CA ILE A 130 1.62 9.37 20.01
C ILE A 130 2.61 8.21 20.11
N SER A 131 3.42 8.15 21.17
CA SER A 131 4.41 7.08 21.37
C SER A 131 3.74 5.71 21.56
N LEU A 132 2.59 5.65 22.27
CA LEU A 132 1.80 4.42 22.41
C LEU A 132 1.21 3.96 21.07
N ILE A 133 0.69 4.89 20.26
CA ILE A 133 0.17 4.58 18.92
C ILE A 133 1.29 4.08 18.02
N ALA A 134 2.42 4.77 17.96
CA ALA A 134 3.57 4.39 17.15
C ALA A 134 4.12 3.02 17.58
N ALA A 135 4.25 2.78 18.88
CA ALA A 135 4.66 1.49 19.42
C ALA A 135 3.68 0.37 19.02
N GLY A 136 2.37 0.60 19.17
CA GLY A 136 1.34 -0.35 18.73
C GLY A 136 1.41 -0.67 17.24
N ALA A 137 1.56 0.35 16.39
CA ALA A 137 1.71 0.16 14.95
C ALA A 137 2.99 -0.61 14.58
N SER A 138 4.10 -0.38 15.29
CA SER A 138 5.39 -1.04 15.02
C SER A 138 5.38 -2.55 15.27
N VAL A 139 4.48 -3.04 16.13
CA VAL A 139 4.34 -4.48 16.42
C VAL A 139 4.04 -5.29 15.17
N GLY A 140 3.33 -4.72 14.18
CA GLY A 140 3.04 -5.39 12.91
C GLY A 140 4.29 -5.76 12.11
N ASN A 141 5.41 -5.06 12.31
CA ASN A 141 6.67 -5.27 11.59
C ASN A 141 7.57 -6.33 12.22
N TRP A 142 7.09 -7.08 13.22
CA TRP A 142 7.86 -8.10 13.92
C TRP A 142 8.47 -9.14 12.99
N GLU A 143 7.70 -9.59 11.99
CA GLU A 143 8.15 -10.58 11.02
C GLU A 143 9.28 -10.02 10.15
N THR A 144 9.12 -8.78 9.66
CA THR A 144 10.14 -8.08 8.87
C THR A 144 11.45 -7.93 9.62
N ILE A 145 11.39 -7.56 10.91
CA ILE A 145 12.60 -7.38 11.73
C ILE A 145 13.28 -8.73 12.00
N LEU A 146 12.50 -9.78 12.32
CA LEU A 146 13.08 -11.12 12.54
C LEU A 146 13.68 -11.71 11.27
N LYS A 147 13.03 -11.50 10.12
CA LYS A 147 13.54 -11.87 8.79
C LYS A 147 14.86 -11.19 8.47
N TYR A 148 15.00 -9.90 8.80
CA TYR A 148 16.27 -9.19 8.65
C TYR A 148 17.37 -9.75 9.55
N LEU A 149 17.06 -10.02 10.82
CA LEU A 149 18.02 -10.56 11.79
C LEU A 149 18.49 -11.98 11.45
N HIS A 150 17.66 -12.76 10.75
CA HIS A 150 17.96 -14.13 10.33
C HIS A 150 17.96 -14.26 8.79
N ALA A 151 18.44 -13.23 8.09
CA ALA A 151 18.49 -13.23 6.64
C ALA A 151 19.38 -14.36 6.12
N SER A 152 18.98 -14.97 5.01
CA SER A 152 19.75 -16.01 4.32
C SER A 152 19.96 -15.65 2.85
N ASP A 153 21.09 -16.04 2.29
CA ASP A 153 21.38 -15.84 0.87
C ASP A 153 20.65 -16.89 0.03
N PHE A 154 20.12 -16.46 -1.12
CA PHE A 154 19.47 -17.35 -2.09
C PHE A 154 20.49 -17.92 -3.09
N GLY A 155 21.64 -17.27 -3.27
CA GLY A 155 22.70 -17.69 -4.18
C GLY A 155 22.44 -17.34 -5.65
N ASN A 156 21.36 -16.59 -5.92
CA ASN A 156 20.96 -16.14 -7.24
C ASN A 156 20.73 -14.63 -7.20
N ALA A 157 21.34 -13.91 -8.14
CA ALA A 157 21.26 -12.46 -8.22
C ALA A 157 20.22 -12.01 -9.26
N ASP A 158 19.59 -10.86 -9.00
CA ASP A 158 18.68 -10.24 -9.95
C ASP A 158 19.44 -9.68 -11.17
N PRO A 159 18.88 -9.74 -12.39
CA PRO A 159 19.58 -9.34 -13.60
C PRO A 159 19.75 -7.82 -13.74
N VAL A 160 19.03 -6.99 -12.98
CA VAL A 160 19.03 -5.52 -13.13
C VAL A 160 20.06 -4.87 -12.21
N TYR A 161 20.05 -5.21 -10.91
CA TYR A 161 20.90 -4.62 -9.88
C TYR A 161 22.02 -5.54 -9.40
N GLN A 162 22.02 -6.81 -9.82
CA GLN A 162 23.01 -7.81 -9.42
C GLN A 162 23.07 -7.98 -7.89
N GLN A 163 21.91 -7.87 -7.23
CA GLN A 163 21.73 -8.13 -5.80
C GLN A 163 21.13 -9.52 -5.60
N ASP A 164 21.55 -10.20 -4.54
CA ASP A 164 20.96 -11.49 -4.17
C ASP A 164 19.45 -11.33 -3.90
N ILE A 165 18.64 -12.31 -4.30
CA ILE A 165 17.19 -12.29 -4.09
C ILE A 165 16.83 -12.12 -2.58
N GLY A 166 17.67 -12.64 -1.68
CA GLY A 166 17.53 -12.47 -0.24
C GLY A 166 17.54 -11.01 0.24
N PHE A 167 18.22 -10.11 -0.48
CA PHE A 167 18.16 -8.66 -0.19
C PHE A 167 16.72 -8.14 -0.27
N TYR A 168 15.99 -8.52 -1.33
CA TYR A 168 14.64 -8.03 -1.60
C TYR A 168 13.59 -8.62 -0.66
N ILE A 169 13.81 -9.85 -0.18
CA ILE A 169 12.87 -10.55 0.71
C ILE A 169 13.10 -10.19 2.18
N PHE A 170 14.37 -10.04 2.61
CA PHE A 170 14.73 -9.89 4.02
C PHE A 170 15.20 -8.50 4.41
N GLN A 171 15.96 -7.81 3.56
CA GLN A 171 16.65 -6.57 3.94
C GLN A 171 15.90 -5.31 3.51
N LEU A 172 15.45 -5.26 2.26
CA LEU A 172 14.75 -4.09 1.71
C LEU A 172 13.49 -3.72 2.53
N PRO A 173 12.59 -4.66 2.89
CA PRO A 173 11.40 -4.31 3.68
C PRO A 173 11.76 -3.78 5.08
N PHE A 174 12.90 -4.20 5.65
CA PHE A 174 13.39 -3.67 6.92
C PHE A 174 13.88 -2.23 6.77
N TYR A 175 14.69 -1.93 5.75
CA TYR A 175 15.15 -0.55 5.50
C TYR A 175 13.99 0.41 5.22
N GLU A 176 12.96 -0.04 4.52
CA GLU A 176 11.74 0.73 4.29
C GLU A 176 10.93 0.95 5.57
N SER A 177 10.77 -0.10 6.40
CA SER A 177 10.11 0.01 7.69
C SER A 177 10.84 1.00 8.61
N LEU A 178 12.18 0.96 8.64
CA LEU A 178 13.01 1.87 9.41
C LEU A 178 12.88 3.32 8.91
N ARG A 179 12.97 3.53 7.60
CA ARG A 179 12.72 4.84 6.96
C ARG A 179 11.34 5.39 7.32
N ASN A 180 10.29 4.57 7.18
CA ASN A 180 8.91 4.98 7.47
C ASN A 180 8.73 5.34 8.96
N CYS A 181 9.38 4.59 9.87
CA CYS A 181 9.39 4.86 11.30
C CYS A 181 10.02 6.24 11.62
N PHE A 182 11.22 6.52 11.10
CA PHE A 182 11.87 7.82 11.30
C PHE A 182 11.12 8.97 10.62
N PHE A 183 10.53 8.75 9.45
CA PHE A 183 9.73 9.76 8.77
C PHE A 183 8.51 10.13 9.62
N ALA A 184 7.77 9.14 10.13
CA ALA A 184 6.65 9.38 11.04
C ALA A 184 7.09 10.12 12.31
N LEU A 185 8.24 9.73 12.90
CA LEU A 185 8.81 10.40 14.08
C LEU A 185 9.08 11.89 13.84
N LEU A 186 9.73 12.24 12.73
CA LEU A 186 10.04 13.63 12.37
C LEU A 186 8.79 14.44 12.01
N VAL A 187 7.81 13.83 11.34
CA VAL A 187 6.53 14.49 11.06
C VAL A 187 5.76 14.76 12.35
N CYS A 188 5.70 13.80 13.28
CA CYS A 188 5.11 14.02 14.61
C CYS A 188 5.85 15.12 15.38
N ALA A 189 7.18 15.16 15.31
CA ALA A 189 7.99 16.22 15.89
C ALA A 189 7.63 17.60 15.31
N LEU A 190 7.46 17.68 13.99
CA LEU A 190 7.01 18.90 13.30
C LEU A 190 5.61 19.32 13.75
N MET A 191 4.68 18.37 13.81
CA MET A 191 3.29 18.57 14.25
C MET A 191 3.18 19.04 15.71
N ILE A 192 4.15 18.68 16.56
CA ILE A 192 4.22 19.20 17.93
C ILE A 192 4.86 20.59 17.96
N SER A 193 5.95 20.81 17.21
CA SER A 193 6.68 22.08 17.22
C SER A 193 5.90 23.24 16.60
N VAL A 194 5.19 23.03 15.49
CA VAL A 194 4.49 24.10 14.77
C VAL A 194 3.40 24.76 15.64
N PRO A 195 2.48 24.04 16.29
CA PRO A 195 1.52 24.63 17.22
C PRO A 195 2.17 25.38 18.37
N VAL A 196 3.27 24.86 18.94
CA VAL A 196 4.01 25.56 20.00
C VAL A 196 4.53 26.92 19.52
N TYR A 197 5.08 26.97 18.31
CA TYR A 197 5.55 28.22 17.70
C TYR A 197 4.43 29.19 17.32
N ILE A 198 3.28 28.69 16.84
CA ILE A 198 2.09 29.53 16.57
C ILE A 198 1.55 30.13 17.87
N LEU A 199 1.36 29.31 18.92
CA LEU A 199 0.82 29.75 20.21
C LEU A 199 1.72 30.78 20.90
N LYS A 200 3.05 30.66 20.72
CA LYS A 200 4.03 31.62 21.25
C LYS A 200 4.29 32.80 20.30
N GLY A 201 3.62 32.85 19.16
CA GLY A 201 3.66 33.98 18.23
C GLY A 201 4.95 34.11 17.42
N SER A 202 5.82 33.09 17.33
CA SER A 202 7.09 33.18 16.57
C SER A 202 6.93 33.03 15.05
N ILE A 203 5.71 32.73 14.58
CA ILE A 203 5.35 32.65 13.16
C ILE A 203 4.37 33.79 12.86
N TYR A 204 4.78 34.75 12.02
CA TYR A 204 3.98 35.93 11.69
C TYR A 204 3.59 35.94 10.20
N PRO A 205 2.31 35.79 9.82
CA PRO A 205 1.87 35.82 8.43
C PRO A 205 1.86 37.23 7.78
N GLY A 206 2.40 38.26 8.43
CA GLY A 206 1.92 39.63 8.28
C GLY A 206 2.37 40.48 7.08
N ARG A 207 3.39 40.12 6.27
CA ARG A 207 3.70 40.95 5.07
C ARG A 207 4.60 40.38 3.98
N SER A 208 5.44 39.38 4.25
CA SER A 208 6.31 38.79 3.21
C SER A 208 6.66 37.34 3.52
N TRP A 209 6.40 36.44 2.57
CA TRP A 209 6.78 35.03 2.62
C TRP A 209 8.29 34.81 2.79
N LYS A 210 9.09 35.86 2.55
CA LYS A 210 10.54 35.86 2.69
C LYS A 210 11.01 35.85 4.15
N ASN A 211 10.19 36.27 5.11
CA ASN A 211 10.55 36.35 6.54
C ASN A 211 9.42 35.80 7.43
N LEU A 212 8.93 34.59 7.14
CA LEU A 212 7.84 33.96 7.91
C LEU A 212 8.25 33.60 9.34
N VAL A 213 9.53 33.23 9.52
CA VAL A 213 10.12 32.75 10.77
C VAL A 213 11.53 33.32 10.90
N SER A 214 11.95 33.73 12.09
CA SER A 214 13.29 34.28 12.35
C SER A 214 13.90 33.71 13.64
N GLY A 215 15.20 33.94 13.83
CA GLY A 215 15.93 33.54 15.04
C GLY A 215 16.06 32.02 15.23
N GLN A 216 16.13 31.59 16.49
CA GLN A 216 16.35 30.18 16.86
C GLN A 216 15.19 29.26 16.44
N THR A 217 13.96 29.79 16.37
CA THR A 217 12.79 29.07 15.85
C THR A 217 12.99 28.66 14.40
N LYS A 218 13.56 29.55 13.56
CA LYS A 218 13.88 29.24 12.17
C LYS A 218 14.91 28.12 12.10
N THR A 219 15.99 28.22 12.88
CA THR A 219 17.05 27.20 12.91
C THR A 219 16.49 25.82 13.23
N HIS A 220 15.69 25.71 14.30
CA HIS A 220 15.07 24.45 14.68
C HIS A 220 14.18 23.87 13.58
N LEU A 221 13.29 24.69 13.01
CA LEU A 221 12.37 24.26 11.96
C LEU A 221 13.10 23.88 10.67
N SER A 222 14.13 24.64 10.29
CA SER A 222 14.97 24.36 9.11
C SER A 222 15.74 23.05 9.26
N ILE A 223 16.31 22.77 10.43
CA ILE A 223 17.01 21.50 10.69
C ILE A 223 16.03 20.33 10.65
N LEU A 224 14.86 20.48 11.27
CA LEU A 224 13.83 19.44 11.27
C LEU A 224 13.32 19.14 9.85
N LEU A 225 13.06 20.18 9.05
CA LEU A 225 12.67 20.03 7.65
C LEU A 225 13.80 19.44 6.80
N ALA A 226 15.05 19.83 7.04
CA ALA A 226 16.20 19.23 6.37
C ALA A 226 16.30 17.72 6.65
N ALA A 227 16.08 17.29 7.90
CA ALA A 227 16.06 15.88 8.26
C ALA A 227 14.91 15.11 7.58
N ILE A 228 13.72 15.72 7.47
CA ILE A 228 12.60 15.12 6.73
C ILE A 228 12.95 14.98 5.24
N VAL A 229 13.49 16.02 4.62
CA VAL A 229 13.87 15.99 3.20
C VAL A 229 15.01 15.00 2.94
N LEU A 230 15.93 14.83 3.89
CA LEU A 230 16.96 13.79 3.82
C LEU A 230 16.35 12.38 3.80
N LEU A 231 15.32 12.12 4.61
CA LEU A 231 14.59 10.85 4.55
C LEU A 231 13.82 10.69 3.24
N ILE A 232 13.32 11.77 2.63
CA ILE A 232 12.72 11.74 1.29
C ILE A 232 13.79 11.34 0.25
N ALA A 233 15.01 11.86 0.35
CA ALA A 233 16.12 11.45 -0.52
C ALA A 233 16.42 9.95 -0.40
N ILE A 234 16.49 9.44 0.83
CA ILE A 234 16.65 8.01 1.13
C ILE A 234 15.45 7.20 0.62
N SER A 235 14.24 7.77 0.67
CA SER A 235 13.03 7.13 0.13
C SER A 235 13.17 6.85 -1.35
N PHE A 236 13.52 7.85 -2.15
CA PHE A 236 13.73 7.69 -3.59
C PHE A 236 14.89 6.75 -3.92
N TRP A 237 15.92 6.73 -3.07
CA TRP A 237 17.02 5.79 -3.21
C TRP A 237 16.58 4.33 -3.01
N LEU A 238 15.73 4.06 -2.00
CA LEU A 238 15.22 2.72 -1.74
C LEU A 238 14.17 2.31 -2.78
N GLU A 239 13.28 3.21 -3.18
CA GLU A 239 12.18 2.98 -4.15
C GLU A 239 12.69 2.49 -5.52
N ARG A 240 13.98 2.66 -5.84
CA ARG A 240 14.56 2.08 -7.06
C ARG A 240 14.45 0.56 -7.10
N TYR A 241 14.58 -0.08 -5.94
CA TYR A 241 14.49 -1.52 -5.84
C TYR A 241 13.06 -2.01 -6.08
N ASP A 242 12.06 -1.16 -5.79
CA ASP A 242 10.65 -1.45 -6.04
C ASP A 242 10.29 -1.51 -7.52
N LEU A 243 11.16 -1.02 -8.41
CA LEU A 243 10.97 -1.18 -9.85
C LEU A 243 10.87 -2.65 -10.27
N LEU A 244 11.50 -3.57 -9.51
CA LEU A 244 11.37 -5.01 -9.74
C LEU A 244 9.98 -5.57 -9.40
N TYR A 245 9.11 -4.80 -8.74
CA TYR A 245 7.73 -5.15 -8.44
C TYR A 245 6.71 -4.36 -9.30
N SER A 246 7.17 -3.70 -10.36
CA SER A 246 6.32 -2.91 -11.27
C SER A 246 5.20 -3.77 -11.89
N GLN A 247 4.00 -3.21 -12.01
CA GLN A 247 2.82 -3.87 -12.60
C GLN A 247 2.38 -3.22 -13.92
N GLU A 248 3.15 -2.27 -14.43
CA GLU A 248 2.71 -1.43 -15.55
C GLU A 248 3.02 -2.01 -16.93
N GLY A 249 3.87 -3.04 -17.01
CA GLY A 249 4.21 -3.72 -18.25
C GLY A 249 3.29 -4.91 -18.57
N VAL A 250 3.61 -5.59 -19.68
CA VAL A 250 2.93 -6.84 -20.11
C VAL A 250 3.15 -7.99 -19.10
N VAL A 251 4.24 -7.92 -18.32
CA VAL A 251 4.59 -8.88 -17.28
C VAL A 251 4.92 -8.13 -15.98
N PHE A 252 4.80 -8.83 -14.86
CA PHE A 252 5.18 -8.29 -13.56
C PHE A 252 6.71 -8.10 -13.47
N GLY A 253 7.18 -6.94 -13.03
CA GLY A 253 8.59 -6.61 -12.89
C GLY A 253 9.06 -5.48 -13.79
N ALA A 254 10.34 -5.12 -13.65
CA ALA A 254 10.90 -3.94 -14.32
C ALA A 254 10.93 -4.11 -15.85
N GLY A 255 10.21 -3.23 -16.56
CA GLY A 255 10.26 -3.12 -18.03
C GLY A 255 11.34 -2.17 -18.52
N TYR A 256 11.38 -1.92 -19.84
CA TYR A 256 12.38 -1.02 -20.43
C TYR A 256 12.31 0.40 -19.87
N THR A 257 11.10 0.95 -19.78
CA THR A 257 10.85 2.31 -19.25
C THR A 257 11.20 2.40 -17.77
N ASP A 258 10.99 1.35 -16.99
CA ASP A 258 11.36 1.33 -15.57
C ASP A 258 12.87 1.45 -15.40
N VAL A 259 13.63 0.62 -16.11
CA VAL A 259 15.11 0.58 -15.99
C VAL A 259 15.78 1.82 -16.59
N HIS A 260 15.27 2.36 -17.70
CA HIS A 260 15.94 3.45 -18.40
C HIS A 260 15.39 4.85 -18.07
N ALA A 261 14.11 4.96 -17.72
CA ALA A 261 13.48 6.25 -17.43
C ALA A 261 13.28 6.46 -15.93
N ARG A 262 12.57 5.52 -15.28
CA ARG A 262 12.16 5.67 -13.88
C ARG A 262 13.33 5.57 -12.93
N LEU A 263 14.25 4.65 -13.18
CA LEU A 263 15.47 4.55 -12.40
C LEU A 263 16.23 5.90 -12.40
N LEU A 264 16.46 6.47 -13.58
CA LEU A 264 17.11 7.79 -13.70
C LEU A 264 16.33 8.89 -12.96
N SER A 265 15.00 8.89 -13.09
CA SER A 265 14.13 9.80 -12.35
C SER A 265 14.33 9.71 -10.84
N LEU A 266 14.33 8.49 -10.28
CA LEU A 266 14.53 8.24 -8.85
C LEU A 266 15.91 8.74 -8.37
N TRP A 267 16.96 8.54 -9.18
CA TRP A 267 18.29 9.09 -8.91
C TRP A 267 18.29 10.62 -8.86
N ILE A 268 17.70 11.28 -9.86
CA ILE A 268 17.61 12.73 -9.93
C ILE A 268 16.79 13.28 -8.76
N MET A 269 15.67 12.62 -8.39
CA MET A 269 14.83 13.02 -7.27
C MET A 269 15.52 12.83 -5.91
N SER A 270 16.32 11.77 -5.75
CA SER A 270 17.11 11.52 -4.55
C SER A 270 18.19 12.60 -4.39
N LEU A 271 18.98 12.86 -5.43
CA LEU A 271 20.00 13.91 -5.43
C LEU A 271 19.39 15.32 -5.27
N GLY A 272 18.26 15.57 -5.92
CA GLY A 272 17.52 16.82 -5.79
C GLY A 272 17.00 17.06 -4.36
N ALA A 273 16.55 16.00 -3.67
CA ALA A 273 16.16 16.07 -2.27
C ALA A 273 17.38 16.33 -1.36
N LEU A 274 18.54 15.70 -1.63
CA LEU A 274 19.78 16.02 -0.91
C LEU A 274 20.16 17.50 -1.06
N ALA A 275 20.08 18.03 -2.28
CA ALA A 275 20.33 19.45 -2.54
C ALA A 275 19.31 20.33 -1.79
N LEU A 276 18.03 19.96 -1.77
CA LEU A 276 17.00 20.69 -1.02
C LEU A 276 17.24 20.66 0.50
N ALA A 277 17.63 19.51 1.05
CA ALA A 277 18.01 19.38 2.46
C ALA A 277 19.20 20.30 2.79
N ALA A 278 20.21 20.34 1.90
CA ALA A 278 21.33 21.28 2.03
C ALA A 278 20.87 22.74 1.98
N LEU A 279 19.91 23.11 1.11
CA LEU A 279 19.35 24.47 1.08
C LEU A 279 18.63 24.84 2.39
N PHE A 280 17.92 23.91 3.03
CA PHE A 280 17.33 24.14 4.35
C PHE A 280 18.41 24.41 5.42
N ILE A 281 19.49 23.65 5.40
CA ILE A 281 20.64 23.85 6.30
C ILE A 281 21.31 25.21 6.02
N VAL A 282 21.60 25.52 4.75
CA VAL A 282 22.18 26.81 4.33
C VAL A 282 21.30 28.00 4.75
N SER A 283 19.97 27.82 4.71
CA SER A 283 19.04 28.85 5.14
C SER A 283 19.21 29.22 6.61
N VAL A 284 19.75 28.35 7.47
CA VAL A 284 20.00 28.64 8.90
C VAL A 284 20.89 29.88 9.08
N TRP A 285 21.91 30.05 8.23
CA TRP A 285 22.82 31.20 8.30
C TRP A 285 22.31 32.45 7.58
N GLN A 286 21.19 32.35 6.86
CA GLN A 286 20.61 33.47 6.12
C GLN A 286 19.43 34.05 6.90
N ASN A 287 19.17 35.36 6.77
CA ASN A 287 18.04 36.00 7.44
C ASN A 287 16.73 35.94 6.63
N SER A 288 16.59 35.00 5.69
CA SER A 288 15.45 34.86 4.76
C SER A 288 15.02 33.40 4.58
N THR A 289 13.71 33.14 4.54
CA THR A 289 13.08 31.85 4.22
C THR A 289 12.83 31.67 2.72
N ALA A 290 13.18 32.65 1.88
CA ALA A 290 12.89 32.61 0.45
C ALA A 290 13.62 31.46 -0.27
N LEU A 291 14.90 31.25 0.04
CA LEU A 291 15.73 30.23 -0.61
C LEU A 291 15.15 28.81 -0.50
N PRO A 292 14.84 28.27 0.70
CA PRO A 292 14.24 26.94 0.80
C PRO A 292 12.83 26.88 0.19
N ILE A 293 12.05 27.97 0.20
CA ILE A 293 10.73 28.01 -0.44
C ILE A 293 10.86 27.88 -1.96
N TYR A 294 11.78 28.62 -2.59
CA TYR A 294 12.07 28.45 -4.03
C TYR A 294 12.60 27.06 -4.33
N GLY A 295 13.46 26.51 -3.46
CA GLY A 295 13.94 25.14 -3.56
C GLY A 295 12.80 24.11 -3.55
N ILE A 296 11.83 24.25 -2.65
CA ILE A 296 10.62 23.41 -2.63
C ILE A 296 9.86 23.55 -3.95
N GLY A 297 9.61 24.78 -4.41
CA GLY A 297 8.88 25.02 -5.66
C GLY A 297 9.56 24.37 -6.86
N LEU A 298 10.87 24.53 -7.00
CA LEU A 298 11.66 23.89 -8.04
C LEU A 298 11.63 22.36 -7.93
N TYR A 299 11.76 21.83 -6.71
CA TYR A 299 11.72 20.40 -6.45
C TYR A 299 10.36 19.79 -6.83
N LEU A 300 9.25 20.46 -6.52
CA LEU A 300 7.90 20.03 -6.90
C LEU A 300 7.70 20.04 -8.42
N VAL A 301 8.22 21.05 -9.12
CA VAL A 301 8.21 21.07 -10.59
C VAL A 301 9.02 19.91 -11.16
N ALA A 302 10.22 19.68 -10.62
CA ALA A 302 11.07 18.56 -11.02
C ALA A 302 10.38 17.22 -10.76
N LEU A 303 9.66 17.07 -9.65
CA LEU A 303 8.89 15.87 -9.33
C LEU A 303 7.87 15.56 -10.41
N VAL A 304 7.07 16.54 -10.86
CA VAL A 304 6.08 16.34 -11.93
C VAL A 304 6.75 15.95 -13.25
N ILE A 305 7.85 16.61 -13.61
CA ILE A 305 8.56 16.36 -14.86
C ILE A 305 9.19 14.97 -14.85
N PHE A 306 9.99 14.65 -13.83
CA PHE A 306 10.78 13.42 -13.81
C PHE A 306 9.96 12.21 -13.39
N ARG A 307 8.97 12.32 -12.49
CA ARG A 307 8.13 11.16 -12.13
C ARG A 307 6.98 10.91 -13.10
N GLY A 308 6.48 11.94 -13.77
CA GLY A 308 5.34 11.83 -14.69
C GLY A 308 5.75 11.93 -16.15
N VAL A 309 6.14 13.13 -16.58
CA VAL A 309 6.30 13.47 -18.00
C VAL A 309 7.41 12.64 -18.67
N TYR A 310 8.55 12.48 -18.01
CA TYR A 310 9.71 11.82 -18.62
C TYR A 310 9.50 10.31 -18.86
N PRO A 311 9.07 9.49 -17.88
CA PRO A 311 8.72 8.09 -18.12
C PRO A 311 7.59 7.93 -19.14
N TRP A 312 6.56 8.78 -19.07
CA TRP A 312 5.46 8.76 -20.03
C TRP A 312 5.95 9.00 -21.46
N PHE A 313 6.80 10.01 -21.66
CA PHE A 313 7.39 10.31 -22.97
C PHE A 313 8.21 9.13 -23.50
N GLN A 314 9.03 8.51 -22.66
CA GLN A 314 9.83 7.36 -23.06
C GLN A 314 8.95 6.15 -23.43
N GLN A 315 7.89 5.89 -22.67
CA GLN A 315 6.94 4.82 -22.98
C GLN A 315 6.27 5.05 -24.35
N GLN A 316 5.66 6.23 -24.55
CA GLN A 316 4.85 6.54 -25.72
C GLN A 316 5.66 6.67 -27.01
N PHE A 317 6.84 7.27 -26.96
CA PHE A 317 7.60 7.61 -28.18
C PHE A 317 8.77 6.67 -28.46
N ILE A 318 9.25 5.89 -27.49
CA ILE A 318 10.39 4.98 -27.66
C ILE A 318 9.99 3.52 -27.52
N VAL A 319 9.18 3.17 -26.53
CA VAL A 319 8.81 1.77 -26.25
C VAL A 319 7.65 1.32 -27.12
N GLU A 320 6.50 1.97 -27.06
CA GLU A 320 5.28 1.56 -27.78
C GLU A 320 5.48 1.38 -29.30
N PRO A 321 6.26 2.21 -30.03
CA PRO A 321 6.50 1.99 -31.46
C PRO A 321 7.28 0.72 -31.79
N ASN A 322 8.05 0.16 -30.85
CA ASN A 322 8.84 -1.05 -31.03
C ASN A 322 8.93 -1.88 -29.74
N GLU A 323 7.77 -2.14 -29.15
CA GLU A 323 7.66 -2.72 -27.80
C GLU A 323 8.29 -4.11 -27.73
N LEU A 324 8.04 -4.96 -28.74
CA LEU A 324 8.57 -6.31 -28.79
C LEU A 324 10.11 -6.34 -28.67
N ALA A 325 10.82 -5.48 -29.41
CA ALA A 325 12.28 -5.48 -29.36
C ALA A 325 12.81 -4.91 -28.03
N LYS A 326 12.14 -3.91 -27.47
CA LYS A 326 12.55 -3.22 -26.24
C LYS A 326 12.25 -4.03 -24.98
N GLU A 327 11.11 -4.72 -24.93
CA GLU A 327 10.64 -5.49 -23.77
C GLU A 327 11.13 -6.94 -23.77
N LYS A 328 11.55 -7.49 -24.92
CA LYS A 328 12.05 -8.89 -25.03
C LYS A 328 13.05 -9.30 -23.95
N PRO A 329 14.13 -8.54 -23.62
CA PRO A 329 15.07 -8.98 -22.59
C PRO A 329 14.44 -9.05 -21.19
N TYR A 330 13.54 -8.12 -20.84
CA TYR A 330 12.88 -8.11 -19.55
C TYR A 330 11.86 -9.24 -19.42
N ILE A 331 11.10 -9.51 -20.48
CA ILE A 331 10.19 -10.65 -20.56
C ILE A 331 10.97 -11.97 -20.44
N ALA A 332 12.12 -12.09 -21.10
CA ALA A 332 12.97 -13.29 -21.01
C ALA A 332 13.45 -13.52 -19.56
N ASN A 333 13.93 -12.47 -18.89
CA ASN A 333 14.34 -12.52 -17.49
C ASN A 333 13.18 -12.94 -16.57
N ASN A 334 11.97 -12.37 -16.79
CA ASN A 334 10.79 -12.74 -16.02
C ASN A 334 10.42 -14.23 -16.20
N ILE A 335 10.41 -14.72 -17.45
CA ILE A 335 10.12 -16.13 -17.74
C ILE A 335 11.14 -17.04 -17.06
N GLU A 336 12.42 -16.70 -17.11
CA GLU A 336 13.48 -17.47 -16.49
C GLU A 336 13.34 -17.52 -14.96
N LEU A 337 13.22 -16.36 -14.31
CA LEU A 337 13.08 -16.27 -12.85
C LEU A 337 11.77 -16.91 -12.36
N THR A 338 10.67 -16.76 -13.11
CA THR A 338 9.41 -17.43 -12.79
C THR A 338 9.56 -18.95 -12.89
N LYS A 339 10.22 -19.45 -13.94
CA LYS A 339 10.49 -20.89 -14.06
C LYS A 339 11.31 -21.41 -12.89
N GLN A 340 12.37 -20.69 -12.49
CA GLN A 340 13.18 -21.08 -11.34
C GLN A 340 12.38 -21.04 -10.03
N ALA A 341 11.61 -19.97 -9.80
CA ALA A 341 10.81 -19.81 -8.58
C ALA A 341 9.77 -20.92 -8.38
N TYR A 342 9.16 -21.39 -9.47
CA TYR A 342 8.18 -22.49 -9.44
C TYR A 342 8.80 -23.88 -9.67
N GLY A 343 10.12 -23.99 -9.84
CA GLY A 343 10.80 -25.27 -10.15
C GLY A 343 10.38 -25.88 -11.49
N LEU A 344 10.06 -25.05 -12.49
CA LEU A 344 9.64 -25.46 -13.84
C LEU A 344 10.81 -25.63 -14.81
N ASP A 345 12.01 -25.25 -14.39
CA ASP A 345 13.26 -25.46 -15.12
C ASP A 345 13.71 -26.94 -15.13
N THR A 346 13.31 -27.73 -14.12
CA THR A 346 13.62 -29.16 -14.02
C THR A 346 12.57 -30.09 -14.64
N VAL A 347 11.48 -29.54 -15.19
CA VAL A 347 10.37 -30.34 -15.73
C VAL A 347 10.75 -30.98 -17.06
N GLN A 348 10.62 -32.31 -17.15
CA GLN A 348 10.85 -33.05 -18.38
C GLN A 348 9.72 -32.78 -19.38
N ARG A 349 10.07 -32.20 -20.52
CA ARG A 349 9.13 -31.98 -21.63
C ARG A 349 9.09 -33.22 -22.51
N LEU A 350 7.99 -33.97 -22.44
CA LEU A 350 7.73 -35.07 -23.36
C LEU A 350 6.97 -34.53 -24.57
N GLN A 351 7.56 -34.66 -25.76
CA GLN A 351 6.81 -34.43 -26.99
C GLN A 351 5.93 -35.66 -27.22
N TYR A 352 4.62 -35.44 -27.41
CA TYR A 352 3.68 -36.46 -27.87
C TYR A 352 3.33 -36.18 -29.33
N PRO A 353 4.22 -36.50 -30.28
CA PRO A 353 3.94 -36.29 -31.69
C PRO A 353 2.78 -37.20 -32.13
N ALA A 354 1.88 -36.67 -32.93
CA ALA A 354 0.83 -37.47 -33.54
C ALA A 354 1.48 -38.54 -34.43
N LYS A 355 1.20 -39.83 -34.17
CA LYS A 355 1.63 -40.93 -35.03
C LYS A 355 0.88 -40.81 -36.36
N THR A 356 1.60 -40.61 -37.46
CA THR A 356 1.03 -40.41 -38.80
C THR A 356 0.66 -41.70 -39.54
N GLN A 357 0.89 -42.87 -38.92
CA GLN A 357 0.52 -44.16 -39.50
C GLN A 357 -0.95 -44.48 -39.20
N LEU A 358 -1.86 -43.89 -39.98
CA LEU A 358 -3.24 -44.33 -40.06
C LEU A 358 -3.33 -45.55 -40.99
N ASN A 359 -3.85 -46.67 -40.50
CA ASN A 359 -4.27 -47.79 -41.33
C ASN A 359 -5.78 -48.02 -41.17
N GLN A 360 -6.38 -48.77 -42.10
CA GLN A 360 -7.83 -48.97 -42.11
C GLN A 360 -8.34 -49.69 -40.85
N GLN A 361 -7.52 -50.58 -40.26
CA GLN A 361 -7.87 -51.30 -39.04
C GLN A 361 -7.93 -50.37 -37.82
N VAL A 362 -6.97 -49.45 -37.67
CA VAL A 362 -6.97 -48.43 -36.61
C VAL A 362 -8.17 -47.50 -36.73
N LEU A 363 -8.58 -47.15 -37.95
CA LEU A 363 -9.81 -46.36 -38.16
C LEU A 363 -11.07 -47.12 -37.70
N GLN A 364 -11.18 -48.40 -38.08
CA GLN A 364 -12.32 -49.23 -37.69
C GLN A 364 -12.39 -49.46 -36.16
N GLU A 365 -11.24 -49.67 -35.51
CA GLU A 365 -11.14 -49.85 -34.06
C GLU A 365 -11.44 -48.55 -33.27
N ASN A 366 -11.25 -47.38 -33.89
CA ASN A 366 -11.43 -46.07 -33.26
C ASN A 366 -12.63 -45.29 -33.81
N GLN A 367 -13.64 -45.98 -34.33
CA GLN A 367 -14.81 -45.35 -34.92
C GLN A 367 -15.50 -44.38 -33.95
N GLY A 368 -15.58 -44.73 -32.66
CA GLY A 368 -16.12 -43.84 -31.63
C GLY A 368 -15.32 -42.54 -31.43
N THR A 369 -14.02 -42.52 -31.72
CA THR A 369 -13.23 -41.28 -31.73
C THR A 369 -13.51 -40.47 -32.99
N ILE A 370 -13.59 -41.12 -34.15
CA ILE A 370 -13.89 -40.49 -35.45
C ILE A 370 -15.27 -39.82 -35.43
N ASP A 371 -16.26 -40.54 -34.92
CA ASP A 371 -17.64 -40.07 -34.78
C ASP A 371 -17.77 -38.94 -33.74
N ASN A 372 -16.70 -38.60 -33.02
CA ASN A 372 -16.67 -37.57 -31.99
C ASN A 372 -15.49 -36.59 -32.15
N ILE A 373 -14.87 -36.52 -33.34
CA ILE A 373 -13.84 -35.52 -33.62
C ILE A 373 -14.48 -34.15 -33.54
N ARG A 374 -14.03 -33.35 -32.57
CA ARG A 374 -14.52 -31.99 -32.37
C ARG A 374 -13.98 -31.06 -33.45
N LEU A 375 -14.84 -30.70 -34.39
CA LEU A 375 -14.54 -29.74 -35.45
C LEU A 375 -14.81 -28.28 -35.02
N TRP A 376 -15.64 -28.09 -33.99
CA TRP A 376 -16.04 -26.77 -33.50
C TRP A 376 -15.22 -26.30 -32.28
N ASP A 377 -14.89 -25.02 -32.23
CA ASP A 377 -14.46 -24.34 -30.99
C ASP A 377 -15.71 -23.76 -30.31
N TYR A 378 -15.75 -23.79 -28.98
CA TYR A 378 -16.91 -23.33 -28.21
C TYR A 378 -17.14 -21.81 -28.33
N ARG A 379 -16.09 -21.02 -28.57
CA ARG A 379 -16.18 -19.54 -28.63
C ARG A 379 -16.90 -19.06 -29.91
N PRO A 380 -16.53 -19.52 -31.12
CA PRO A 380 -17.27 -19.16 -32.34
C PRO A 380 -18.69 -19.74 -32.34
N LEU A 381 -18.90 -20.95 -31.83
CA LEU A 381 -20.23 -21.57 -31.82
C LEU A 381 -21.24 -20.77 -30.98
N LEU A 382 -20.80 -20.19 -29.86
CA LEU A 382 -21.64 -19.31 -29.04
C LEU A 382 -22.14 -18.10 -29.85
N SER A 383 -21.29 -17.48 -30.67
CA SER A 383 -21.72 -16.38 -31.54
C SER A 383 -22.75 -16.82 -32.58
N THR A 384 -22.58 -18.01 -33.15
CA THR A 384 -23.53 -18.60 -34.11
C THR A 384 -24.88 -18.87 -33.45
N TYR A 385 -24.91 -19.43 -32.22
CA TYR A 385 -26.16 -19.61 -31.48
C TYR A 385 -26.90 -18.31 -31.21
N ARG A 386 -26.17 -17.26 -30.82
CA ARG A 386 -26.76 -15.93 -30.66
C ARG A 386 -27.35 -15.43 -31.97
N GLN A 387 -26.60 -15.53 -33.07
CA GLN A 387 -27.09 -15.06 -34.38
C GLN A 387 -28.33 -15.81 -34.87
N LEU A 388 -28.40 -17.13 -34.68
CA LEU A 388 -29.48 -17.96 -35.22
C LEU A 388 -30.70 -18.06 -34.30
N GLN A 389 -30.52 -18.02 -32.97
CA GLN A 389 -31.57 -18.32 -32.00
C GLN A 389 -31.90 -17.19 -31.02
N GLU A 390 -31.11 -16.11 -31.00
CA GLU A 390 -31.45 -14.87 -30.29
C GLU A 390 -32.42 -14.01 -31.12
N ILE A 391 -33.45 -14.66 -31.67
CA ILE A 391 -34.50 -14.05 -32.52
C ILE A 391 -35.35 -13.01 -31.76
N ARG A 392 -35.15 -12.87 -30.45
CA ARG A 392 -35.79 -11.91 -29.57
C ARG A 392 -34.74 -11.33 -28.64
N LEU A 393 -34.84 -10.02 -28.38
CA LEU A 393 -33.91 -9.26 -27.56
C LEU A 393 -33.77 -9.75 -26.11
N TYR A 394 -34.68 -10.60 -25.63
CA TYR A 394 -34.70 -11.12 -24.27
C TYR A 394 -34.22 -12.57 -24.15
N TYR A 395 -33.78 -13.19 -25.25
CA TYR A 395 -33.10 -14.48 -25.19
C TYR A 395 -31.60 -14.28 -25.01
N LYS A 396 -30.96 -15.17 -24.24
CA LYS A 396 -29.52 -15.11 -24.00
C LYS A 396 -28.94 -16.52 -23.96
N PHE A 397 -27.81 -16.70 -24.63
CA PHE A 397 -26.93 -17.86 -24.46
C PHE A 397 -25.74 -17.47 -23.59
N THR A 398 -25.57 -18.16 -22.46
CA THR A 398 -24.56 -17.86 -21.43
C THR A 398 -23.19 -18.47 -21.76
N GLY A 399 -23.17 -19.69 -22.29
CA GLY A 399 -21.96 -20.42 -22.64
C GLY A 399 -22.25 -21.66 -23.48
N VAL A 400 -21.21 -22.23 -24.08
CA VAL A 400 -21.28 -23.50 -24.80
C VAL A 400 -20.46 -24.51 -24.00
N ASP A 401 -21.14 -25.53 -23.50
CA ASP A 401 -20.54 -26.65 -22.80
C ASP A 401 -20.47 -27.87 -23.72
N ILE A 402 -19.62 -28.83 -23.36
CA ILE A 402 -19.41 -30.04 -24.14
C ILE A 402 -19.77 -31.23 -23.28
N ASP A 403 -20.72 -32.03 -23.76
CA ASP A 403 -21.24 -33.17 -23.03
C ASP A 403 -21.51 -34.34 -24.00
N ARG A 404 -21.94 -35.49 -23.50
CA ARG A 404 -22.13 -36.72 -24.29
C ARG A 404 -23.51 -37.32 -24.08
N TYR A 405 -24.22 -37.54 -25.18
CA TYR A 405 -25.59 -38.09 -25.19
C TYR A 405 -25.72 -39.22 -26.20
N THR A 406 -26.65 -40.13 -25.94
CA THR A 406 -27.01 -41.18 -26.90
C THR A 406 -28.08 -40.64 -27.86
N LEU A 407 -27.67 -40.22 -29.06
CA LEU A 407 -28.55 -39.73 -30.10
C LEU A 407 -28.86 -40.86 -31.10
N ASN A 408 -30.13 -41.21 -31.29
CA ASN A 408 -30.56 -42.28 -32.20
C ASN A 408 -29.82 -43.63 -31.99
N GLY A 409 -29.48 -43.95 -30.73
CA GLY A 409 -28.75 -45.18 -30.38
C GLY A 409 -27.22 -45.06 -30.40
N ASN A 410 -26.67 -43.94 -30.89
CA ASN A 410 -25.22 -43.72 -30.98
C ASN A 410 -24.75 -42.76 -29.87
N TYR A 411 -23.71 -43.16 -29.14
CA TYR A 411 -23.10 -42.32 -28.11
C TYR A 411 -22.24 -41.24 -28.75
N GLN A 412 -22.71 -39.99 -28.71
CA GLN A 412 -22.11 -38.87 -29.40
C GLN A 412 -21.85 -37.69 -28.45
N GLN A 413 -20.77 -36.98 -28.71
CA GLN A 413 -20.40 -35.75 -28.06
C GLN A 413 -21.13 -34.60 -28.76
N VAL A 414 -21.73 -33.74 -27.96
CA VAL A 414 -22.53 -32.60 -28.40
C VAL A 414 -22.02 -31.34 -27.72
N MET A 415 -22.10 -30.24 -28.45
CA MET A 415 -21.99 -28.90 -27.87
C MET A 415 -23.37 -28.41 -27.50
N LEU A 416 -23.52 -27.96 -26.26
CA LEU A 416 -24.80 -27.57 -25.69
C LEU A 416 -24.73 -26.14 -25.21
N SER A 417 -25.80 -25.39 -25.43
CA SER A 417 -25.91 -24.04 -24.91
C SER A 417 -27.32 -23.78 -24.43
N PRO A 418 -27.54 -23.59 -23.12
CA PRO A 418 -28.86 -23.23 -22.61
C PRO A 418 -29.23 -21.84 -23.13
N ARG A 419 -30.42 -21.75 -23.74
CA ARG A 419 -31.08 -20.48 -24.04
C ARG A 419 -31.93 -20.09 -22.85
N GLU A 420 -31.64 -18.95 -22.28
CA GLU A 420 -32.36 -18.41 -21.14
C GLU A 420 -33.08 -17.11 -21.48
N LEU A 421 -33.98 -16.71 -20.58
CA LEU A 421 -34.65 -15.41 -20.62
C LEU A 421 -33.90 -14.40 -19.77
N SER A 422 -33.46 -13.30 -20.38
CA SER A 422 -32.85 -12.17 -19.67
C SER A 422 -33.82 -10.99 -19.58
N TYR A 423 -34.41 -10.79 -18.41
CA TYR A 423 -35.29 -9.64 -18.17
C TYR A 423 -34.54 -8.30 -18.23
N GLU A 424 -33.23 -8.30 -18.01
CA GLU A 424 -32.38 -7.12 -18.15
C GLU A 424 -32.28 -6.63 -19.60
N GLN A 425 -32.54 -7.49 -20.58
CA GLN A 425 -32.52 -7.12 -21.99
C GLN A 425 -33.92 -6.77 -22.54
N VAL A 426 -34.99 -6.97 -21.73
CA VAL A 426 -36.34 -6.47 -22.05
C VAL A 426 -36.34 -4.93 -21.95
N PRO A 427 -36.84 -4.20 -22.97
CA PRO A 427 -36.95 -2.75 -22.93
C PRO A 427 -37.71 -2.27 -21.68
N GLN A 428 -37.24 -1.20 -21.03
CA GLN A 428 -37.77 -0.73 -19.73
C GLN A 428 -39.29 -0.50 -19.74
N ARG A 429 -39.82 0.07 -20.83
CA ARG A 429 -41.25 0.26 -21.10
C ARG A 429 -42.09 -1.03 -21.14
N ALA A 430 -41.46 -2.18 -21.36
CA ALA A 430 -42.08 -3.49 -21.44
C ALA A 430 -41.84 -4.37 -20.19
N ARG A 431 -41.15 -3.86 -19.16
CA ARG A 431 -40.94 -4.55 -17.87
C ARG A 431 -42.11 -4.35 -16.91
N THR A 432 -43.33 -4.61 -17.37
CA THR A 432 -44.51 -4.55 -16.52
C THR A 432 -44.65 -5.84 -15.70
N TRP A 433 -45.35 -5.78 -14.57
CA TRP A 433 -45.63 -6.98 -13.75
C TRP A 433 -46.30 -8.09 -14.58
N VAL A 434 -47.26 -7.72 -15.43
CA VAL A 434 -47.95 -8.65 -16.34
C VAL A 434 -46.95 -9.32 -17.30
N ASN A 435 -46.01 -8.56 -17.85
CA ASN A 435 -45.01 -9.12 -18.75
C ASN A 435 -44.03 -10.06 -18.03
N GLN A 436 -43.64 -9.72 -16.79
CA GLN A 436 -42.75 -10.56 -15.99
C GLN A 436 -43.43 -11.84 -15.46
N ARG A 437 -44.71 -11.78 -15.09
CA ARG A 437 -45.40 -12.87 -14.38
C ARG A 437 -46.37 -13.68 -15.24
N LEU A 438 -46.79 -13.17 -16.40
CA LEU A 438 -47.84 -13.81 -17.22
C LEU A 438 -47.46 -13.98 -18.70
N LYS A 439 -46.63 -13.12 -19.29
CA LYS A 439 -46.24 -13.22 -20.71
C LYS A 439 -44.86 -13.85 -20.95
N TYR A 440 -43.81 -13.32 -20.33
CA TYR A 440 -42.43 -13.80 -20.53
C TYR A 440 -42.07 -14.84 -19.48
N THR A 441 -42.90 -15.88 -19.36
CA THR A 441 -42.73 -16.97 -18.37
C THR A 441 -42.18 -18.25 -18.99
N HIS A 442 -42.10 -18.30 -20.33
CA HIS A 442 -41.65 -19.46 -21.10
C HIS A 442 -40.73 -18.98 -22.24
N GLY A 443 -39.82 -19.83 -22.71
CA GLY A 443 -38.83 -19.47 -23.72
C GLY A 443 -37.42 -20.03 -23.50
N TYR A 444 -37.23 -20.74 -22.38
CA TYR A 444 -36.05 -21.58 -22.17
C TYR A 444 -35.91 -22.58 -23.31
N GLY A 445 -34.68 -22.91 -23.68
CA GLY A 445 -34.42 -23.88 -24.74
C GLY A 445 -32.98 -24.34 -24.70
N LEU A 446 -32.63 -25.24 -25.62
CA LEU A 446 -31.29 -25.78 -25.72
C LEU A 446 -30.84 -25.71 -27.18
N GLY A 447 -29.76 -24.98 -27.44
CA GLY A 447 -28.97 -25.18 -28.65
C GLY A 447 -28.13 -26.44 -28.47
N SER A 448 -28.21 -27.37 -29.40
CA SER A 448 -27.45 -28.62 -29.33
C SER A 448 -27.00 -29.03 -30.72
N ASP A 449 -25.69 -29.14 -30.94
CA ASP A 449 -25.15 -29.67 -32.19
C ASP A 449 -24.11 -30.76 -31.92
N PRO A 450 -24.09 -31.84 -32.71
CA PRO A 450 -22.98 -32.80 -32.70
C PRO A 450 -21.65 -32.11 -32.97
N VAL A 451 -20.59 -32.52 -32.25
CA VAL A 451 -19.27 -31.87 -32.37
C VAL A 451 -18.59 -32.10 -33.72
N ASN A 452 -19.05 -33.10 -34.49
CA ASN A 452 -18.40 -33.63 -35.69
C ASN A 452 -19.15 -33.35 -37.00
N TRP A 453 -20.32 -32.70 -36.96
CA TRP A 453 -21.11 -32.40 -38.16
C TRP A 453 -21.46 -30.90 -38.23
N ALA A 454 -21.49 -30.34 -39.43
CA ALA A 454 -22.04 -29.03 -39.74
C ALA A 454 -23.55 -29.07 -40.09
N HIS A 455 -24.40 -29.55 -39.18
CA HIS A 455 -25.84 -29.47 -39.37
C HIS A 455 -26.53 -29.04 -38.07
N TYR A 456 -27.32 -27.99 -38.18
CA TYR A 456 -27.95 -27.30 -37.06
C TYR A 456 -29.24 -28.01 -36.61
N GLN A 457 -29.33 -28.42 -35.34
CA GLN A 457 -30.57 -28.95 -34.75
C GLN A 457 -31.01 -28.14 -33.52
N ALA A 458 -32.04 -27.31 -33.69
CA ALA A 458 -32.70 -26.64 -32.57
C ALA A 458 -33.65 -27.62 -31.85
N ILE A 459 -33.31 -28.05 -30.64
CA ILE A 459 -34.25 -28.80 -29.80
C ILE A 459 -34.95 -27.80 -28.87
N ALA A 460 -36.16 -27.40 -29.26
CA ALA A 460 -37.04 -26.63 -28.38
C ALA A 460 -37.64 -27.59 -27.34
N MET A 461 -37.07 -27.63 -26.14
CA MET A 461 -37.77 -28.21 -24.99
C MET A 461 -38.88 -27.24 -24.56
N ARG A 462 -40.13 -27.73 -24.55
CA ARG A 462 -41.34 -26.95 -24.25
C ARG A 462 -41.39 -26.46 -22.82
#